data_AF-A0A7C1F5S2-F1
#
_entry.id   AF-A0A7C1F5S2-F1
#
_cell.length_a   1.000
_cell.length_b   1.000
_cell.length_c   1.000
_cell.angle_alpha   90.00
_cell.angle_beta   90.00
_cell.angle_gamma   90.00
#
_symmetry.space_group_name_H-M   'P 1'
#
loop_
_entity.id
_entity.type
_entity.pdbx_description
1 polymer ?
#
loop_
_entity_poly.entity_id
_entity_poly.type
_entity_poly.pdbx_seq_one_letter_code
_entity_poly.pdbx_strand_id
1 'polypeptide(L)'
;MTDALAFNGIDRKKQTFEDYFQSGKQAYTEGDHKRAHDLWREAATIDPYREKVWIALLRVLDHDDDRRVCLQNIIEINPGNAKARRQLDRLKQDAAAAERARKSRKWTIVRKIGTFMLGLVHGILIGALAASIGVGISILIYGFIG
;
A
#
# COMPACT_ATOMS: atom_id res chain seq x y z
N MET A 1 9.46 -33.35 53.14
CA MET A 1 9.95 -32.81 51.84
C MET A 1 8.80 -32.80 50.84
N THR A 2 7.72 -32.06 51.11
CA THR A 2 6.46 -32.14 50.34
C THR A 2 5.88 -30.77 49.97
N ASP A 3 6.70 -29.72 49.86
CA ASP A 3 6.22 -28.36 49.55
C ASP A 3 6.79 -27.78 48.24
N ALA A 4 7.54 -28.54 47.45
CA ALA A 4 8.20 -28.01 46.25
C ALA A 4 7.40 -28.20 44.93
N LEU A 5 6.23 -28.85 44.96
CA LEU A 5 5.43 -29.14 43.75
C LEU A 5 4.09 -28.39 43.68
N ALA A 6 3.73 -27.59 44.70
CA ALA A 6 2.48 -26.84 44.70
C ALA A 6 2.57 -25.44 44.05
N PHE A 7 3.79 -24.93 43.77
CA PHE A 7 3.97 -23.53 43.39
C PHE A 7 3.98 -23.24 41.88
N ASN A 8 4.15 -24.25 41.00
CA ASN A 8 4.29 -24.03 39.56
C ASN A 8 2.99 -24.29 38.75
N GLY A 9 1.86 -24.47 39.43
CA GLY A 9 0.57 -24.83 38.82
C GLY A 9 -0.58 -23.85 39.09
N ILE A 10 -0.34 -22.80 39.89
CA ILE A 10 -1.34 -21.81 40.29
C ILE A 10 -0.93 -20.48 39.62
N ASP A 11 -1.84 -19.85 38.87
CA ASP A 11 -1.73 -18.46 38.34
C ASP A 11 -0.99 -18.15 37.02
N ARG A 12 -0.98 -19.05 36.02
CA ARG A 12 -1.32 -18.52 34.67
C ARG A 12 -2.81 -18.22 34.67
N LYS A 13 -3.24 -17.15 35.34
CA LYS A 13 -4.60 -16.61 35.14
C LYS A 13 -4.76 -16.47 33.64
N LYS A 14 -5.68 -17.23 33.04
CA LYS A 14 -6.06 -17.02 31.64
C LYS A 14 -6.55 -15.59 31.56
N GLN A 15 -5.70 -14.69 31.09
CA GLN A 15 -6.04 -13.28 30.96
C GLN A 15 -7.27 -13.17 30.08
N THR A 16 -8.26 -12.44 30.58
CA THR A 16 -9.55 -12.28 29.91
C THR A 16 -9.46 -11.20 28.85
N PHE A 17 -10.49 -11.13 27.99
CA PHE A 17 -10.64 -10.01 27.07
C PHE A 17 -10.45 -8.65 27.77
N GLU A 18 -11.05 -8.49 28.95
CA GLU A 18 -11.08 -7.21 29.64
C GLU A 18 -9.72 -6.83 30.22
N ASP A 19 -8.94 -7.81 30.69
CA ASP A 19 -7.59 -7.59 31.19
C ASP A 19 -6.68 -7.02 30.10
N TYR A 20 -6.68 -7.66 28.92
CA TYR A 20 -5.93 -7.18 27.77
C TYR A 20 -6.45 -5.85 27.25
N PHE A 21 -7.77 -5.67 27.20
CA PHE A 21 -8.39 -4.45 26.70
C PHE A 21 -8.05 -3.23 27.57
N GLN A 22 -8.12 -3.36 28.89
CA GLN A 22 -7.78 -2.27 29.82
C GLN A 22 -6.28 -2.02 29.86
N SER A 23 -5.44 -3.07 29.84
CA SER A 23 -3.99 -2.91 29.74
C SER A 23 -3.60 -2.16 28.47
N GLY A 24 -4.25 -2.45 27.34
CA GLY A 24 -4.04 -1.74 26.08
C GLY A 24 -4.45 -0.26 26.16
N LYS A 25 -5.55 0.05 26.87
CA LYS A 25 -5.96 1.45 27.13
C LYS A 25 -4.96 2.20 28.00
N GLN A 26 -4.37 1.54 29.00
CA GLN A 26 -3.32 2.11 29.83
C GLN A 26 -2.09 2.43 28.97
N ALA A 27 -1.57 1.45 28.24
CA ALA A 27 -0.42 1.64 27.34
C ALA A 27 -0.66 2.76 26.32
N TYR A 28 -1.86 2.84 25.75
CA TYR A 28 -2.22 3.91 24.82
C TYR A 28 -2.18 5.30 25.49
N THR A 29 -2.66 5.41 26.73
CA THR A 29 -2.65 6.66 27.50
C THR A 29 -1.23 7.08 27.87
N GLU A 30 -0.34 6.10 28.10
CA GLU A 30 1.09 6.31 28.34
C GLU A 30 1.86 6.67 27.06
N GLY A 31 1.21 6.67 25.89
CA GLY A 31 1.82 6.96 24.59
C GLY A 31 2.51 5.76 23.93
N ASP A 32 2.48 4.58 24.57
CA ASP A 32 3.03 3.35 24.02
C ASP A 32 2.02 2.68 23.07
N HIS A 33 1.93 3.23 21.85
CA HIS A 33 1.02 2.74 20.81
C HIS A 33 1.34 1.31 20.36
N LYS A 34 2.61 0.91 20.37
CA LYS A 34 3.03 -0.44 19.99
C LYS A 34 2.51 -1.47 21.01
N ARG A 35 2.71 -1.22 22.30
CA ARG A 35 2.20 -2.09 23.36
C ARG A 35 0.68 -2.10 23.40
N ALA A 36 0.03 -0.95 23.17
CA ALA A 36 -1.43 -0.89 23.05
C ALA A 36 -1.94 -1.77 21.90
N HIS A 37 -1.27 -1.71 20.74
CA HIS A 37 -1.58 -2.56 19.59
C HIS A 37 -1.42 -4.05 19.92
N ASP A 38 -0.33 -4.46 20.55
CA ASP A 38 -0.10 -5.86 20.95
C ASP A 38 -1.19 -6.35 21.92
N LEU A 39 -1.51 -5.57 22.95
CA LEU A 39 -2.52 -5.93 23.96
C LEU A 39 -3.94 -6.00 23.37
N TRP A 40 -4.31 -5.07 22.49
CA TRP A 40 -5.62 -5.13 21.85
C TRP A 40 -5.72 -6.24 20.81
N ARG A 41 -4.61 -6.70 20.23
CA ARG A 41 -4.62 -7.89 19.36
C ARG A 41 -4.89 -9.17 20.16
N GLU A 42 -4.32 -9.30 21.36
CA GLU A 42 -4.65 -10.40 22.27
C GLU A 42 -6.12 -10.35 22.70
N ALA A 43 -6.65 -9.17 23.02
CA ALA A 43 -8.07 -9.00 23.30
C ALA A 43 -8.95 -9.43 22.10
N ALA A 44 -8.57 -9.05 20.88
CA ALA A 44 -9.30 -9.44 19.67
C ALA A 44 -9.22 -10.94 19.39
N THR A 45 -8.14 -11.60 19.80
CA THR A 45 -7.99 -13.06 19.70
C THR A 45 -8.93 -13.79 20.67
N ILE A 46 -9.21 -13.20 21.83
CA ILE A 46 -10.13 -13.77 22.82
C ILE A 46 -11.59 -13.58 22.42
N ASP A 47 -11.97 -12.38 21.97
CA ASP A 47 -13.34 -12.09 21.53
C ASP A 47 -13.35 -11.17 20.30
N PRO A 48 -13.31 -11.76 19.09
CA PRO A 48 -13.24 -11.01 17.84
C PRO A 48 -14.55 -10.32 17.49
N TYR A 49 -15.67 -10.64 18.13
CA TYR A 49 -16.99 -10.04 17.83
C TYR A 49 -17.24 -8.74 18.62
N ARG A 50 -16.31 -8.32 19.49
CA ARG A 50 -16.41 -7.05 20.22
C ARG A 50 -15.91 -5.88 19.39
N GLU A 51 -16.85 -5.11 18.82
CA GLU A 51 -16.55 -3.90 18.03
C GLU A 51 -15.51 -2.96 18.69
N LYS A 52 -15.57 -2.82 20.02
CA LYS A 52 -14.67 -1.93 20.78
C LYS A 52 -13.18 -2.23 20.59
N VAL A 53 -12.79 -3.49 20.37
CA VAL A 53 -11.37 -3.85 20.19
C VAL A 53 -10.84 -3.40 18.83
N TRP A 54 -11.66 -3.54 17.78
CA TRP A 54 -11.33 -3.08 16.44
C TRP A 54 -11.27 -1.55 16.37
N ILE A 55 -12.23 -0.86 17.02
CA ILE A 55 -12.18 0.61 17.14
C ILE A 55 -10.89 1.05 17.84
N ALA A 56 -10.45 0.33 18.87
CA ALA A 56 -9.22 0.63 19.58
C ALA A 56 -7.98 0.39 18.69
N LEU A 57 -7.89 -0.78 18.04
CA LEU A 57 -6.82 -1.12 17.10
C LEU A 57 -6.69 -0.08 15.98
N LEU A 58 -7.80 0.40 15.42
CA LEU A 58 -7.80 1.42 14.36
C LEU A 58 -7.06 2.72 14.74
N ARG A 59 -6.90 3.02 16.04
CA ARG A 59 -6.20 4.21 16.53
C ARG A 59 -4.68 4.08 16.51
N VAL A 60 -4.16 2.85 16.45
CA VAL A 60 -2.74 2.52 16.55
C VAL A 60 -2.21 1.81 15.30
N LEU A 61 -3.04 1.73 14.25
CA LEU A 61 -2.65 1.19 12.94
C LEU A 61 -2.19 2.32 12.02
N ASP A 62 -0.97 2.16 11.51
CA ASP A 62 -0.30 3.14 10.64
C ASP A 62 -0.53 2.88 9.14
N HIS A 63 -0.70 1.60 8.74
CA HIS A 63 -0.85 1.23 7.35
C HIS A 63 -2.30 1.14 6.88
N ASP A 64 -2.59 1.74 5.73
CA ASP A 64 -3.93 1.78 5.15
C ASP A 64 -4.53 0.38 4.87
N ASP A 65 -3.69 -0.60 4.54
CA ASP A 65 -4.14 -1.98 4.34
C ASP A 65 -4.69 -2.60 5.63
N ASP A 66 -3.98 -2.43 6.75
CA ASP A 66 -4.43 -2.94 8.05
C ASP A 66 -5.66 -2.16 8.54
N ARG A 67 -5.66 -0.84 8.36
CA ARG A 67 -6.80 0.03 8.68
C ARG A 67 -8.03 -0.39 7.89
N ARG A 68 -7.89 -0.76 6.62
CA ARG A 68 -8.99 -1.25 5.77
C ARG A 68 -9.60 -2.53 6.32
N VAL A 69 -8.79 -3.52 6.68
CA VAL A 69 -9.27 -4.79 7.26
C VAL A 69 -9.97 -4.53 8.59
N CYS A 70 -9.37 -3.71 9.46
CA CYS A 70 -9.95 -3.34 10.74
C CYS A 70 -11.32 -2.64 10.59
N LEU A 71 -11.43 -1.71 9.64
CA LEU A 71 -12.69 -1.04 9.30
C LEU A 71 -13.75 -2.00 8.75
N GLN A 72 -13.36 -2.99 7.95
CA GLN A 72 -14.26 -4.03 7.46
C GLN A 72 -14.83 -4.85 8.62
N ASN A 73 -14.00 -5.28 9.56
CA ASN A 73 -14.44 -6.01 10.76
C ASN A 73 -15.43 -5.18 11.60
N ILE A 74 -15.17 -3.88 11.79
CA ILE A 74 -16.11 -2.98 12.49
C ILE A 74 -17.47 -2.95 11.79
N ILE A 75 -17.50 -2.86 10.46
CA ILE A 75 -18.75 -2.81 9.67
C ILE A 75 -19.46 -4.16 9.67
N GLU A 76 -18.72 -5.27 9.65
CA GLU A 76 -19.28 -6.62 9.73
C GLU A 76 -19.98 -6.85 11.07
N ILE A 77 -19.35 -6.44 12.18
CA ILE A 77 -19.92 -6.52 13.52
C ILE A 77 -21.08 -5.53 13.69
N ASN A 78 -20.90 -4.30 13.22
CA ASN A 78 -21.87 -3.23 13.33
C ASN A 78 -22.10 -2.55 11.97
N PRO A 79 -23.04 -3.08 11.16
CA PRO A 79 -23.44 -2.47 9.90
C PRO A 79 -24.08 -1.08 10.07
N GLY A 80 -24.36 -0.63 11.29
CA GLY A 80 -24.81 0.72 11.60
C GLY A 80 -23.68 1.75 11.69
N ASN A 81 -22.41 1.36 11.80
CA ASN A 81 -21.28 2.27 12.03
C ASN A 81 -20.95 3.16 10.81
N ALA A 82 -21.63 4.30 10.72
CA ALA A 82 -21.46 5.26 9.62
C ALA A 82 -20.05 5.86 9.57
N LYS A 83 -19.36 5.97 10.73
CA LYS A 83 -18.00 6.49 10.79
C LYS A 83 -17.01 5.53 10.12
N ALA A 84 -17.12 4.24 10.40
CA ALA A 84 -16.28 3.22 9.78
C ALA A 84 -16.48 3.16 8.27
N ARG A 85 -17.73 3.20 7.79
CA ARG A 85 -18.04 3.27 6.34
C ARG A 85 -17.38 4.46 5.67
N ARG A 86 -17.56 5.67 6.22
CA ARG A 86 -16.94 6.90 5.68
C ARG A 86 -15.42 6.83 5.65
N GLN A 87 -14.78 6.21 6.65
CA GLN A 87 -13.33 6.02 6.65
C GLN A 87 -12.89 5.01 5.59
N LEU A 88 -13.60 3.89 5.46
CA LEU A 88 -13.30 2.87 4.44
C LEU A 88 -13.46 3.41 3.02
N ASP A 89 -14.50 4.21 2.78
CA ASP A 89 -14.73 4.82 1.46
C ASP A 89 -13.63 5.81 1.08
N ARG A 90 -13.11 6.58 2.04
CA ARG A 90 -11.96 7.46 1.81
C ARG A 90 -10.71 6.68 1.42
N LEU A 91 -10.36 5.62 2.17
CA LEU A 91 -9.22 4.77 1.83
C LEU A 91 -9.33 4.16 0.43
N LYS A 92 -10.54 3.75 0.01
CA LYS A 92 -10.78 3.25 -1.35
C LYS A 92 -10.59 4.33 -2.42
N GLN A 93 -11.06 5.55 -2.16
CA GLN A 93 -10.89 6.68 -3.07
C GLN A 93 -9.42 7.06 -3.24
N ASP A 94 -8.67 7.11 -2.13
CA ASP A 94 -7.24 7.43 -2.13
C ASP A 94 -6.43 6.38 -2.89
N ALA A 95 -6.70 5.10 -2.64
CA ALA A 95 -6.08 4.00 -3.39
C ALA A 95 -6.38 4.07 -4.90
N ALA A 96 -7.64 4.37 -5.27
CA ALA A 96 -8.02 4.51 -6.66
C ALA A 96 -7.37 5.74 -7.32
N ALA A 97 -7.21 6.85 -6.59
CA ALA A 97 -6.51 8.04 -7.07
C ALA A 97 -5.01 7.77 -7.29
N ALA A 98 -4.35 7.10 -6.33
CA ALA A 98 -2.95 6.71 -6.44
C ALA A 98 -2.70 5.80 -7.65
N GLU A 99 -3.58 4.83 -7.90
CA GLU A 99 -3.45 3.92 -9.05
C GLU A 99 -3.66 4.66 -10.39
N ARG A 100 -4.62 5.58 -10.47
CA ARG A 100 -4.80 6.44 -11.66
C ARG A 100 -3.56 7.29 -11.93
N ALA A 101 -2.98 7.89 -10.89
CA ALA A 101 -1.77 8.69 -11.00
C ALA A 101 -0.56 7.85 -11.43
N ARG A 102 -0.47 6.59 -10.98
CA ARG A 102 0.57 5.65 -11.40
C ARG A 102 0.43 5.29 -12.88
N LYS A 103 -0.79 4.98 -13.33
CA LYS A 103 -1.08 4.66 -14.74
C LYS A 103 -0.78 5.82 -15.68
N SER A 104 -1.19 7.04 -15.31
CA SER A 104 -0.91 8.23 -16.13
C SER A 104 0.60 8.48 -16.25
N ARG A 105 1.36 8.34 -15.15
CA ARG A 105 2.83 8.47 -15.17
C ARG A 105 3.52 7.42 -16.03
N LYS A 106 3.05 6.16 -16.01
CA LYS A 106 3.61 5.10 -16.87
C LYS A 106 3.36 5.41 -18.35
N TRP A 107 2.15 5.84 -18.70
CA TRP A 107 1.79 6.15 -20.08
C TRP A 107 2.53 7.37 -20.62
N THR A 108 2.78 8.41 -19.81
CA THR A 108 3.56 9.57 -20.24
C THR A 108 5.00 9.20 -20.60
N ILE A 109 5.63 8.29 -19.85
CA ILE A 109 6.97 7.78 -20.15
C ILE A 109 6.96 6.97 -21.45
N VAL A 110 6.05 6.00 -21.57
CA VAL A 110 5.94 5.15 -22.77
C VAL A 110 5.68 5.99 -24.01
N ARG A 111 4.82 7.00 -23.92
CA ARG A 111 4.50 7.87 -25.06
C ARG A 111 5.69 8.72 -25.49
N LYS A 112 6.46 9.28 -24.56
CA LYS A 112 7.68 10.05 -24.88
C LYS A 112 8.73 9.18 -25.59
N ILE A 113 8.94 7.95 -25.13
CA ILE A 113 9.84 7.00 -25.77
C ILE A 113 9.34 6.65 -27.18
N GLY A 114 8.04 6.35 -27.33
CA GLY A 114 7.45 6.07 -28.64
C GLY A 114 7.62 7.23 -29.64
N THR A 115 7.36 8.47 -29.20
CA THR A 115 7.57 9.65 -30.06
C THR A 115 9.03 9.88 -30.42
N PHE A 116 9.96 9.61 -29.49
CA PHE A 116 11.40 9.74 -29.75
C PHE A 116 11.89 8.68 -30.74
N MET A 117 11.47 7.42 -30.55
CA MET A 117 11.78 6.32 -31.47
C MET A 117 11.22 6.58 -32.87
N LEU A 118 10.01 7.15 -32.97
CA LEU A 118 9.43 7.53 -34.26
C LEU A 118 10.26 8.63 -34.95
N GLY A 119 10.72 9.66 -34.22
CA GLY A 119 11.59 10.71 -34.76
C GLY A 119 12.97 10.19 -35.19
N LEU A 120 13.54 9.24 -34.43
CA LEU A 120 14.84 8.64 -34.73
C LEU A 120 14.80 7.79 -36.02
N VAL A 121 13.72 7.04 -36.23
CA VAL A 121 13.51 6.30 -37.49
C VAL A 121 13.34 7.25 -38.68
N HIS A 122 12.57 8.33 -38.53
CA HIS A 122 12.42 9.32 -39.61
C HIS A 122 13.74 10.03 -39.93
N GLY A 123 14.54 10.38 -38.92
CA GLY A 123 15.86 11.00 -39.13
C GLY A 123 16.82 10.10 -39.90
N ILE A 124 16.86 8.81 -39.59
CA ILE A 124 17.70 7.83 -40.31
C ILE A 124 17.28 7.71 -41.78
N LEU A 125 15.97 7.62 -42.06
CA LEU A 125 15.44 7.54 -43.42
C LEU A 125 15.78 8.79 -44.27
N ILE A 126 15.59 9.98 -43.70
CA ILE A 126 15.91 11.25 -44.38
C ILE A 126 17.43 11.34 -44.66
N GLY A 127 18.27 10.94 -43.71
CA GLY A 127 19.72 10.91 -43.88
C GLY A 127 20.17 9.96 -45.00
N ALA A 128 19.60 8.76 -45.07
CA ALA A 128 19.91 7.78 -46.12
C ALA A 128 19.52 8.28 -47.52
N LEU A 129 18.39 8.97 -47.65
CA LEU A 129 17.96 9.59 -48.91
C LEU A 129 18.91 10.71 -49.37
N ALA A 130 19.35 11.58 -48.46
CA ALA A 130 20.29 12.65 -48.77
C ALA A 130 21.64 12.12 -49.26
N ALA A 131 22.17 11.08 -48.61
CA ALA A 131 23.42 10.43 -49.03
C ALA A 131 23.32 9.83 -50.44
N SER A 132 22.18 9.20 -50.76
CA SER A 132 21.95 8.58 -52.06
C SER A 132 21.91 9.61 -53.20
N ILE A 133 21.28 10.76 -52.97
CA ILE A 133 21.21 11.86 -53.93
C ILE A 133 22.59 12.48 -54.16
N GLY A 134 23.37 12.70 -53.09
CA GLY A 134 24.72 13.26 -53.19
C GLY A 134 25.67 12.39 -54.01
N VAL A 135 25.63 11.06 -53.82
CA VAL A 135 26.42 10.12 -54.61
C VAL A 135 26.01 10.13 -56.08
N GLY A 136 24.71 10.16 -56.38
CA GLY A 136 24.21 10.22 -57.77
C GLY A 136 24.64 11.49 -58.49
N ILE A 137 24.55 12.66 -57.84
CA ILE A 137 25.00 13.93 -58.39
C ILE A 137 26.52 13.92 -58.61
N SER A 138 27.29 13.34 -57.69
CA SER A 138 28.74 13.22 -57.83
C SER A 138 29.13 12.39 -59.05
N ILE A 139 28.48 11.24 -59.28
CA ILE A 139 28.74 10.39 -60.45
C ILE A 139 28.42 11.12 -61.75
N LEU A 140 27.33 11.89 -61.82
CA LEU A 140 26.97 12.65 -63.02
C LEU A 140 27.97 13.77 -63.33
N ILE A 141 28.44 14.51 -62.32
CA ILE A 141 29.39 15.61 -62.52
C ILE A 141 30.76 15.07 -62.94
N TYR A 142 31.28 14.08 -62.23
CA TYR A 142 32.62 13.54 -62.50
C TYR A 142 32.64 12.61 -63.73
N GLY A 143 31.52 11.97 -64.08
CA GLY A 143 31.40 11.13 -65.26
C GLY A 143 31.19 11.91 -66.57
N PHE A 144 30.80 13.19 -66.51
CA PHE A 144 30.61 14.05 -67.69
C PHE A 144 31.86 14.88 -68.04
N ILE A 145 32.83 14.97 -67.12
CA ILE A 145 34.07 15.76 -67.27
C ILE A 145 35.27 14.89 -67.72
N GLY A 146 35.11 13.57 -67.81
CA GLY A 146 36.12 12.65 -68.38
C GLY A 146 35.76 12.21 -69.79
#